data_AF-A0A222C6N1-F1
#
_entry.id   AF-A0A222C6N1-F1
#
_cell.length_a   1.000
_cell.length_b   1.000
_cell.length_c   1.000
_cell.angle_alpha   90.00
_cell.angle_beta   90.00
_cell.angle_gamma   90.00
#
_symmetry.space_group_name_H-M   'P 1'
#
loop_
_entity.id
_entity.type
_entity.pdbx_description
1 polymer ?
#
loop_
_entity_poly.entity_id
_entity_poly.type
_entity_poly.pdbx_seq_one_letter_code
_entity_poly.pdbx_strand_id
1 'polypeptide(L)'
;VAYRETFTKEAKAQGKFVRQSGGKGQYGDVWIDFTPNEEGKGYEFEDAIVGGVVPREFIPSVDQGLQEAMKNGVLAGYPLIDVKAKLYDGSYHEVDSSEAAFKVAASFALKNAASKAGAVILEPIMKVQVTTPEEYLGDVMGSITARRGTMEGMEDRAGAKIINSFVPLSEMFG
;
A
#
# COMPACT_ATOMS: atom_id res chain seq x y z
N VAL A 1 0.02 -3.35 16.51
CA VAL A 1 1.10 -2.98 15.57
C VAL A 1 0.45 -2.44 14.31
N ALA A 2 0.90 -1.29 13.80
CA ALA A 2 0.32 -0.69 12.59
C ALA A 2 0.98 -1.27 11.33
N TYR A 3 0.48 -2.42 10.88
CA TYR A 3 0.90 -3.02 9.62
C TYR A 3 0.40 -2.21 8.41
N ARG A 4 1.07 -2.40 7.29
CA ARG A 4 0.71 -1.83 5.98
C ARG A 4 0.77 -2.93 4.94
N GLU A 5 0.26 -2.66 3.75
CA GLU A 5 0.40 -3.54 2.60
C GLU A 5 1.12 -2.80 1.47
N THR A 6 1.82 -3.52 0.60
CA THR A 6 2.32 -2.96 -0.67
C THR A 6 2.34 -4.02 -1.77
N PHE A 7 2.58 -3.62 -3.00
CA PHE A 7 2.79 -4.50 -4.14
C PHE A 7 4.29 -4.75 -4.38
N THR A 8 4.62 -5.88 -4.99
CA THR A 8 6.01 -6.25 -5.30
C THR A 8 6.29 -6.30 -6.80
N LYS A 9 5.24 -6.35 -7.63
CA LYS A 9 5.33 -6.48 -9.08
C LYS A 9 4.33 -5.56 -9.76
N GLU A 10 4.66 -5.16 -10.98
CA GLU A 10 3.71 -4.52 -11.88
C GLU A 10 2.55 -5.46 -12.21
N ALA A 11 1.33 -4.94 -12.19
CA ALA A 11 0.14 -5.68 -12.59
C ALA A 11 -0.91 -4.79 -13.24
N LYS A 12 -1.34 -5.22 -14.43
CA LYS A 12 -2.49 -4.64 -15.13
C LYS A 12 -3.77 -5.36 -14.75
N ALA A 13 -4.78 -4.59 -14.39
CA ALA A 13 -6.08 -5.13 -14.03
C ALA A 13 -7.22 -4.28 -14.56
N GLN A 14 -8.28 -4.98 -14.99
CA GLN A 14 -9.56 -4.38 -15.32
C GLN A 14 -10.45 -4.36 -14.07
N GLY A 15 -11.13 -3.25 -13.87
CA GLY A 15 -12.24 -3.11 -12.95
C GLY A 15 -13.48 -2.72 -13.72
N LYS A 16 -14.43 -3.64 -13.84
CA LYS A 16 -15.71 -3.40 -14.52
C LYS A 16 -16.86 -3.55 -13.55
N PHE A 17 -17.70 -2.54 -13.48
CA PHE A 17 -18.92 -2.51 -12.69
C PHE A 17 -20.11 -2.24 -13.60
N VAL A 18 -20.98 -3.24 -13.74
CA VAL A 18 -22.24 -3.13 -14.47
C VAL A 18 -23.35 -3.62 -13.56
N ARG A 19 -24.30 -2.73 -13.25
CA ARG A 19 -25.49 -3.08 -12.48
C ARG A 19 -26.71 -2.46 -13.10
N GLN A 20 -27.67 -3.33 -13.44
CA GLN A 20 -28.97 -2.95 -13.96
C GLN A 20 -30.04 -3.39 -12.96
N SER A 21 -30.19 -2.64 -11.86
CA SER A 21 -31.41 -2.68 -11.04
C SER A 21 -32.44 -1.77 -11.71
N GLY A 22 -33.72 -2.14 -11.74
CA GLY A 22 -34.80 -1.54 -12.57
C GLY A 22 -35.09 -0.03 -12.48
N GLY A 23 -34.15 0.80 -12.01
CA GLY A 23 -34.05 2.24 -12.23
C GLY A 23 -32.82 2.61 -13.09
N LYS A 24 -32.16 3.74 -12.80
CA LYS A 24 -30.96 4.20 -13.54
C LYS A 24 -29.85 3.16 -13.49
N GLY A 25 -29.33 2.75 -14.65
CA GLY A 25 -28.22 1.83 -14.74
C GLY A 25 -26.95 2.41 -14.12
N GLN A 26 -26.04 1.52 -13.71
CA GLN A 26 -24.71 1.91 -13.25
C GLN A 26 -23.66 1.18 -14.11
N TYR A 27 -22.82 1.97 -14.76
CA TYR A 27 -21.75 1.48 -15.63
C TYR A 27 -20.43 2.21 -15.35
N GLY A 28 -19.37 1.45 -15.10
CA GLY A 28 -18.00 1.97 -15.04
C GLY A 28 -17.03 0.87 -15.42
N ASP A 29 -16.07 1.18 -16.28
CA ASP A 29 -15.04 0.24 -16.70
C ASP A 29 -13.70 0.98 -16.80
N VAL A 30 -12.70 0.46 -16.09
CA VAL A 30 -11.36 1.07 -16.02
C VAL A 30 -10.28 0.01 -16.12
N TRP A 31 -9.21 0.36 -16.81
CA TRP A 31 -7.99 -0.42 -16.89
C TRP A 31 -6.86 0.37 -16.28
N ILE A 32 -6.30 -0.21 -15.23
CA ILE A 32 -5.29 0.45 -14.41
C ILE A 32 -4.06 -0.45 -14.37
N ASP A 33 -2.92 0.19 -14.56
CA ASP A 33 -1.61 -0.40 -14.40
C ASP A 33 -1.07 -0.02 -13.02
N PHE A 34 -0.92 -1.01 -12.16
CA PHE A 34 -0.41 -0.83 -10.80
C PHE A 34 1.06 -1.20 -10.76
N THR A 35 1.89 -0.25 -10.33
CA THR A 35 3.32 -0.45 -10.14
C THR A 35 3.69 -0.16 -8.68
N PRO A 36 4.62 -0.92 -8.08
CA PRO A 36 5.15 -0.58 -6.77
C PRO A 36 5.91 0.75 -6.86
N ASN A 37 5.70 1.63 -5.88
CA ASN A 37 6.44 2.88 -5.74
C ASN A 37 7.68 2.66 -4.84
N GLU A 38 8.58 3.64 -4.78
CA GLU A 38 9.66 3.58 -3.80
C GLU A 38 9.11 3.66 -2.37
N GLU A 39 9.80 3.00 -1.45
CA GLU A 39 9.43 2.96 -0.03
C GLU A 39 9.28 4.39 0.53
N GLY A 40 8.11 4.69 1.09
CA GLY A 40 7.82 5.99 1.70
C GLY A 40 7.42 7.11 0.72
N LYS A 41 7.39 6.87 -0.60
CA LYS A 41 6.82 7.84 -1.56
C LYS A 41 5.28 7.90 -1.50
N GLY A 42 4.64 6.85 -1.00
CA GLY A 42 3.19 6.78 -0.89
C GLY A 42 2.50 6.51 -2.22
N TYR A 43 1.27 7.03 -2.35
CA TYR A 43 0.41 6.79 -3.50
C TYR A 43 0.57 7.88 -4.57
N GLU A 44 0.70 7.44 -5.83
CA GLU A 44 0.76 8.33 -7.00
C GLU A 44 -0.28 7.90 -8.04
N PHE A 45 -1.05 8.86 -8.56
CA PHE A 45 -2.02 8.63 -9.62
C PHE A 45 -1.55 9.30 -10.92
N GLU A 46 -1.49 8.54 -12.01
CA GLU A 46 -1.15 9.02 -13.35
C GLU A 46 -2.35 8.84 -14.29
N ASP A 47 -2.83 9.95 -14.86
CA ASP A 47 -3.82 9.95 -15.94
C ASP A 47 -3.10 9.80 -17.29
N ALA A 48 -3.28 8.66 -17.94
CA ALA A 48 -2.78 8.37 -19.28
C ALA A 48 -3.92 8.06 -20.27
N ILE A 49 -5.14 8.52 -19.98
CA ILE A 49 -6.29 8.33 -20.88
C ILE A 49 -6.10 9.13 -22.17
N VAL A 50 -6.24 8.45 -23.31
CA VAL A 50 -6.20 9.04 -24.65
C VAL A 50 -7.56 8.86 -25.33
N GLY A 51 -7.96 9.81 -26.18
CA GLY A 51 -9.17 9.69 -27.01
C GLY A 51 -10.50 9.80 -26.27
N GLY A 52 -10.51 10.12 -24.97
CA GLY A 52 -11.73 10.32 -24.19
C GLY A 52 -12.52 9.03 -23.92
N VAL A 53 -11.85 7.87 -23.93
CA VAL A 53 -12.45 6.56 -23.59
C VAL A 53 -12.98 6.51 -22.15
N VAL A 54 -12.45 7.36 -21.27
CA VAL A 54 -13.03 7.71 -19.99
C VAL A 54 -13.21 9.23 -19.97
N PRO A 55 -14.44 9.75 -19.78
CA PRO A 55 -14.69 11.17 -19.64
C PRO A 55 -13.87 11.77 -18.49
N ARG A 56 -13.26 12.94 -18.74
CA ARG A 56 -12.38 13.61 -17.76
C ARG A 56 -13.05 13.93 -16.43
N GLU A 57 -14.38 14.05 -16.43
CA GLU A 57 -15.18 14.25 -15.23
C GLU A 57 -15.17 13.05 -14.27
N PHE A 58 -14.97 11.83 -14.78
CA PHE A 58 -14.96 10.60 -13.95
C PHE A 58 -13.56 10.20 -13.47
N ILE A 59 -12.49 10.77 -14.03
CA ILE A 59 -11.11 10.47 -13.64
C ILE A 59 -10.87 10.76 -12.14
N PRO A 60 -11.30 11.90 -11.57
CA PRO A 60 -11.20 12.13 -10.13
C PRO A 60 -12.00 11.12 -9.30
N SER A 61 -13.12 10.60 -9.82
CA SER A 61 -13.89 9.56 -9.14
C SER A 61 -13.13 8.23 -9.10
N VAL A 62 -12.40 7.89 -10.15
CA VAL A 62 -11.54 6.69 -10.18
C VAL A 62 -10.44 6.82 -9.13
N ASP A 63 -9.74 7.95 -9.09
CA ASP A 63 -8.69 8.20 -8.09
C ASP A 63 -9.23 8.11 -6.65
N GLN A 64 -10.36 8.76 -6.37
CA GLN A 64 -11.01 8.65 -5.05
C GLN A 64 -11.38 7.20 -4.71
N GLY A 65 -11.89 6.44 -5.68
CA GLY A 65 -12.22 5.02 -5.50
C GLY A 65 -11.00 4.16 -5.18
N LEU A 66 -9.85 4.43 -5.81
CA LEU A 66 -8.58 3.78 -5.48
C LEU A 66 -8.15 4.12 -4.05
N GLN A 67 -8.11 5.41 -3.69
CA GLN A 67 -7.67 5.83 -2.35
C GLN A 67 -8.55 5.25 -1.24
N GLU A 68 -9.87 5.17 -1.45
CA GLU A 68 -10.80 4.54 -0.51
C GLU A 68 -10.57 3.01 -0.42
N ALA A 69 -10.38 2.34 -1.55
CA ALA A 69 -10.10 0.91 -1.58
C ALA A 69 -8.74 0.57 -0.92
N MET A 70 -7.72 1.40 -1.16
CA MET A 70 -6.39 1.23 -0.58
C MET A 70 -6.40 1.32 0.95
N LYS A 71 -7.25 2.17 1.55
CA LYS A 71 -7.40 2.25 3.01
C LYS A 71 -7.90 0.96 3.64
N ASN A 72 -8.72 0.20 2.91
CA ASN A 72 -9.28 -1.06 3.38
C ASN A 72 -8.32 -2.25 3.20
N GLY A 73 -7.21 -2.07 2.48
CA GLY A 73 -6.29 -3.15 2.14
C GLY A 73 -6.85 -4.12 1.11
N VAL A 74 -5.98 -5.01 0.65
CA VAL A 74 -6.27 -6.00 -0.39
C VAL A 74 -5.97 -7.44 0.07
N LEU A 75 -5.14 -7.60 1.11
CA LEU A 75 -4.71 -8.91 1.60
C LEU A 75 -5.26 -9.23 2.99
N ALA A 76 -4.89 -8.45 3.99
CA ALA A 76 -5.19 -8.68 5.41
C ALA A 76 -5.99 -7.54 6.05
N GLY A 77 -6.39 -6.55 5.25
CA GLY A 77 -7.20 -5.42 5.72
C GLY A 77 -6.38 -4.23 6.21
N TYR A 78 -5.08 -4.18 5.89
CA TYR A 78 -4.22 -3.06 6.26
C TYR A 78 -4.07 -2.05 5.12
N PRO A 79 -3.86 -0.76 5.40
CA PRO A 79 -3.76 0.24 4.35
C PRO A 79 -2.62 -0.07 3.38
N LEU A 80 -2.96 -0.12 2.10
CA LEU A 80 -2.03 -0.26 0.98
C LEU A 80 -1.27 1.05 0.78
N ILE A 81 0.06 1.00 0.71
CA ILE A 81 0.96 2.14 0.53
C ILE A 81 2.00 1.84 -0.54
N ASP A 82 2.71 2.89 -0.98
CA ASP A 82 3.81 2.80 -1.94
C ASP A 82 3.37 2.11 -3.25
N VAL A 83 2.30 2.61 -3.85
CA VAL A 83 1.75 2.12 -5.11
C VAL A 83 1.48 3.28 -6.05
N LYS A 84 1.91 3.14 -7.30
CA LYS A 84 1.57 4.04 -8.39
C LYS A 84 0.48 3.40 -9.26
N ALA A 85 -0.59 4.13 -9.51
CA ALA A 85 -1.72 3.71 -10.32
C ALA A 85 -1.80 4.56 -11.59
N LYS A 86 -1.63 3.93 -12.74
CA LYS A 86 -1.72 4.57 -14.05
C LYS A 86 -3.00 4.15 -14.75
N LEU A 87 -3.94 5.07 -14.90
CA LEU A 87 -5.19 4.85 -15.64
C LEU A 87 -4.89 5.05 -17.14
N TYR A 88 -4.94 3.98 -17.93
CA TYR A 88 -4.54 4.02 -19.34
C TYR A 88 -5.66 3.69 -20.32
N ASP A 89 -6.70 2.99 -19.89
CA ASP A 89 -7.84 2.63 -20.75
C ASP A 89 -9.11 2.45 -19.91
N GLY A 90 -10.25 2.32 -20.57
CA GLY A 90 -11.56 2.18 -19.92
C GLY A 90 -12.69 2.25 -20.93
N SER A 91 -13.91 2.19 -20.41
CA SER A 91 -15.09 2.46 -21.21
C SER A 91 -16.20 3.07 -20.36
N TYR A 92 -17.11 3.78 -21.02
CA TYR A 92 -18.26 4.41 -20.39
C TYR A 92 -19.52 4.18 -21.21
N HIS A 93 -20.66 4.45 -20.60
CA HIS A 93 -21.97 4.41 -21.23
C HIS A 93 -22.66 5.76 -21.01
N GLU A 94 -23.12 6.42 -22.07
CA GLU A 94 -23.59 7.82 -22.01
C GLU A 94 -24.70 8.07 -20.97
N VAL A 95 -25.57 7.09 -20.75
CA VAL A 95 -26.75 7.25 -19.88
C VAL A 95 -26.57 6.57 -18.50
N ASP A 96 -25.80 5.48 -18.47
CA ASP A 96 -25.69 4.61 -17.30
C ASP A 96 -24.38 4.83 -16.53
N SER A 97 -23.44 5.58 -17.08
CA SER A 97 -22.22 5.92 -16.35
C SER A 97 -22.48 6.93 -15.24
N SER A 98 -21.84 6.69 -14.11
CA SER A 98 -21.93 7.54 -12.93
C SER A 98 -20.63 7.53 -12.15
N GLU A 99 -20.36 8.61 -11.40
CA GLU A 99 -19.18 8.72 -10.54
C GLU A 99 -19.07 7.55 -9.54
N ALA A 100 -20.21 7.15 -8.96
CA ALA A 100 -20.26 6.02 -8.05
C ALA A 100 -19.88 4.69 -8.72
N ALA A 101 -20.28 4.49 -9.98
CA ALA A 101 -19.91 3.30 -10.73
C ALA A 101 -18.40 3.24 -11.00
N PHE A 102 -17.78 4.36 -11.37
CA PHE A 102 -16.34 4.46 -11.58
C PHE A 102 -15.52 4.26 -10.29
N LYS A 103 -16.01 4.75 -9.14
CA LYS A 103 -15.41 4.47 -7.83
C LYS A 103 -15.38 2.97 -7.50
N VAL A 104 -16.49 2.28 -7.75
CA VAL A 104 -16.59 0.84 -7.50
C VAL A 104 -15.75 0.04 -8.50
N ALA A 105 -15.75 0.47 -9.77
CA ALA A 105 -14.90 -0.11 -10.80
C ALA A 105 -13.41 -0.04 -10.42
N ALA A 106 -12.93 1.12 -9.95
CA ALA A 106 -11.57 1.30 -9.45
C ALA A 106 -11.24 0.35 -8.27
N SER A 107 -12.18 0.20 -7.34
CA SER A 107 -12.04 -0.74 -6.22
C SER A 107 -11.89 -2.19 -6.69
N PHE A 108 -12.61 -2.59 -7.74
CA PHE A 108 -12.46 -3.92 -8.35
C PHE A 108 -11.15 -4.07 -9.10
N ALA A 109 -10.69 -3.04 -9.81
CA ALA A 109 -9.38 -3.06 -10.47
C ALA A 109 -8.26 -3.33 -9.45
N LEU A 110 -8.29 -2.65 -8.29
CA LEU A 110 -7.30 -2.84 -7.23
C LEU A 110 -7.32 -4.27 -6.66
N LYS A 111 -8.51 -4.81 -6.36
CA LYS A 111 -8.66 -6.19 -5.86
C LYS A 111 -8.18 -7.22 -6.88
N ASN A 112 -8.50 -7.02 -8.15
CA ASN A 112 -8.05 -7.89 -9.23
C ASN A 112 -6.52 -7.83 -9.42
N ALA A 113 -5.94 -6.63 -9.27
CA ALA A 113 -4.49 -6.43 -9.34
C ALA A 113 -3.74 -7.13 -8.19
N ALA A 114 -4.29 -7.11 -6.97
CA ALA A 114 -3.61 -7.65 -5.79
C ALA A 114 -3.15 -9.11 -5.93
N SER A 115 -3.97 -9.95 -6.58
CA SER A 115 -3.62 -11.36 -6.86
C SER A 115 -2.45 -11.53 -7.83
N LYS A 116 -2.21 -10.56 -8.71
CA LYS A 116 -1.16 -10.58 -9.74
C LYS A 116 0.09 -9.80 -9.32
N ALA A 117 -0.10 -8.71 -8.57
CA ALA A 117 0.93 -7.78 -8.15
C ALA A 117 1.82 -8.31 -6.99
N GLY A 118 1.47 -9.47 -6.43
CA GLY A 118 2.19 -10.07 -5.30
C GLY A 118 2.12 -9.18 -4.06
N ALA A 119 0.91 -8.95 -3.54
CA ALA A 119 0.71 -8.14 -2.34
C ALA A 119 1.40 -8.74 -1.11
N VAL A 120 2.13 -7.91 -0.36
CA VAL A 120 2.85 -8.29 0.85
C VAL A 120 2.48 -7.37 2.02
N ILE A 121 2.69 -7.86 3.24
CA ILE A 121 2.49 -7.08 4.47
C ILE A 121 3.82 -6.47 4.88
N LEU A 122 3.79 -5.17 5.18
CA LEU A 122 4.89 -4.42 5.75
C LEU A 122 4.67 -4.26 7.25
N GLU A 123 5.72 -4.49 8.02
CA GLU A 123 5.74 -4.26 9.47
C GLU A 123 6.60 -3.04 9.80
N PRO A 124 6.23 -2.24 10.83
CA PRO A 124 7.02 -1.09 11.24
C PRO A 124 8.30 -1.53 11.96
N ILE A 125 9.44 -1.09 11.45
CA ILE A 125 10.75 -1.30 12.05
C ILE A 125 11.14 -0.05 12.85
N MET A 126 11.42 -0.23 14.14
CA MET A 126 11.78 0.86 15.04
C MET A 126 13.30 0.98 15.15
N LYS A 127 13.81 2.21 15.06
CA LYS A 127 15.17 2.51 15.49
C LYS A 127 15.20 2.56 17.02
N VAL A 128 15.97 1.66 17.63
CA VAL A 128 16.11 1.51 19.07
C VAL A 128 17.54 1.86 19.46
N GLN A 129 17.67 2.62 20.53
CA GLN A 129 18.95 2.90 21.15
C GLN A 129 18.95 2.32 22.56
N VAL A 130 19.87 1.40 22.83
CA VAL A 130 20.02 0.78 24.15
C VAL A 130 21.33 1.24 24.76
N THR A 131 21.27 1.79 25.96
CA THR A 131 22.46 2.13 26.75
C THR A 131 22.63 1.09 27.84
N THR A 132 23.78 0.42 27.86
CA THR A 132 24.06 -0.66 28.82
C THR A 132 25.52 -0.61 29.28
N PRO A 133 25.83 -1.00 30.54
CA PRO A 133 27.20 -1.31 30.94
C PRO A 133 27.82 -2.40 30.06
N GLU A 134 29.15 -2.38 29.92
CA GLU A 134 29.88 -3.37 29.10
C GLU A 134 29.67 -4.81 29.58
N GLU A 135 29.45 -5.00 30.88
CA GLU A 135 29.19 -6.31 31.51
C GLU A 135 27.94 -7.01 30.96
N TYR A 136 26.90 -6.26 30.56
CA TYR A 136 25.63 -6.79 30.07
C TYR A 136 25.49 -6.76 28.54
N LEU A 137 26.56 -6.41 27.84
CA LEU A 137 26.56 -6.24 26.40
C LEU A 137 26.13 -7.51 25.67
N GLY A 138 26.64 -8.67 26.09
CA GLY A 138 26.31 -9.96 25.48
C GLY A 138 24.83 -10.30 25.58
N ASP A 139 24.24 -10.11 26.77
CA ASP A 139 22.82 -10.38 27.02
C ASP A 139 21.92 -9.45 26.21
N VAL A 140 22.28 -8.17 26.11
CA VAL A 140 21.53 -7.18 25.32
C VAL A 140 21.60 -7.51 23.83
N MET A 141 22.77 -7.86 23.29
CA MET A 141 22.92 -8.27 21.89
C MET A 141 22.12 -9.54 21.59
N GLY A 142 22.13 -10.51 22.52
CA GLY A 142 21.32 -11.72 22.42
C GLY A 142 19.82 -11.41 22.36
N SER A 143 19.36 -10.49 23.21
CA SER A 143 17.94 -10.07 23.24
C SER A 143 17.51 -9.37 21.95
N ILE A 144 18.34 -8.48 21.40
CA ILE A 144 18.06 -7.79 20.12
C ILE A 144 17.94 -8.81 18.99
N THR A 145 18.88 -9.75 18.91
CA THR A 145 18.88 -10.79 17.87
C THR A 145 17.67 -11.73 18.00
N ALA A 146 17.31 -12.11 19.23
CA ALA A 146 16.14 -12.93 19.51
C ALA A 146 14.82 -12.26 19.05
N ARG A 147 14.75 -10.93 19.12
CA ARG A 147 13.61 -10.11 18.67
C ARG A 147 13.64 -9.76 17.18
N ARG A 148 14.35 -10.55 16.34
CA ARG A 148 14.56 -10.28 14.90
C ARG A 148 15.20 -8.91 14.61
N GLY A 149 15.92 -8.36 15.58
CA GLY A 149 16.57 -7.06 15.46
C GLY A 149 17.89 -7.14 14.69
N THR A 150 18.20 -6.09 13.94
CA THR A 150 19.48 -5.91 13.23
C THR A 150 20.27 -4.79 13.89
N MET A 151 21.55 -5.02 14.17
CA MET A 151 22.43 -4.00 14.76
C MET A 151 23.02 -3.12 13.66
N GLU A 152 22.92 -1.80 13.83
CA GLU A 152 23.48 -0.80 12.90
C GLU A 152 24.89 -0.39 13.34
N GLY A 153 25.10 -0.19 14.64
CA GLY A 153 26.38 0.27 15.17
C GLY A 153 26.40 0.39 16.68
N MET A 154 27.59 0.61 17.22
CA MET A 154 27.85 0.66 18.64
C MET A 154 28.81 1.81 18.98
N GLU A 155 28.51 2.55 20.03
CA GLU A 155 29.27 3.71 20.48
C GLU A 155 29.63 3.60 21.96
N ASP A 156 30.77 4.19 22.32
CA ASP A 156 31.24 4.31 23.69
C ASP A 156 30.87 5.68 24.27
N ARG A 157 30.15 5.69 25.38
CA ARG A 157 29.77 6.94 26.06
C ARG A 157 29.91 6.82 27.58
N ALA A 158 30.88 7.54 28.13
CA ALA A 158 31.06 7.74 29.58
C ALA A 158 31.08 6.42 30.41
N GLY A 159 31.76 5.38 29.90
CA GLY A 159 31.84 4.07 30.55
C GLY A 159 30.63 3.15 30.32
N ALA A 160 29.64 3.60 29.55
CA ALA A 160 28.54 2.79 29.04
C ALA A 160 28.66 2.59 27.54
N LYS A 161 28.06 1.50 27.06
CA LYS A 161 27.96 1.15 25.65
C LYS A 161 26.58 1.53 25.13
N ILE A 162 26.53 2.22 24.00
CA ILE A 162 25.30 2.56 23.29
C ILE A 162 25.20 1.70 22.04
N ILE A 163 24.09 0.98 21.89
CA ILE A 163 23.82 0.11 20.75
C ILE A 163 22.67 0.71 19.96
N ASN A 164 22.89 1.00 18.68
CA ASN A 164 21.86 1.40 17.73
C ASN A 164 21.41 0.17 16.94
N SER A 165 20.12 -0.14 16.97
CA SER A 165 19.53 -1.29 16.28
C SER A 165 18.18 -0.96 15.65
N PHE A 166 17.78 -1.79 14.69
CA PHE A 166 16.48 -1.79 14.06
C PHE A 166 15.72 -3.04 14.50
N VAL A 167 14.57 -2.87 15.16
CA VAL A 167 13.80 -3.99 15.70
C VAL A 167 12.33 -3.86 15.26
N PRO A 168 11.68 -4.94 14.79
CA PRO A 168 10.25 -4.91 14.50
C PRO A 168 9.45 -4.52 15.74
N LEU A 169 8.53 -3.56 15.60
CA LEU A 169 7.71 -3.10 16.72
C LEU A 169 6.89 -4.25 17.35
N SER A 170 6.54 -5.28 16.59
CA SER A 170 5.82 -6.45 17.10
C SER A 170 6.59 -7.19 18.18
N GLU A 171 7.92 -7.24 18.06
CA GLU A 171 8.83 -7.93 18.98
C GLU A 171 9.31 -7.01 20.12
N MET A 172 8.92 -5.74 20.11
CA MET A 172 9.30 -4.76 21.14
C MET A 172 8.35 -4.76 22.34
N PHE A 173 7.17 -5.36 22.22
CA PHE A 173 6.27 -5.54 23.35
C PHE A 173 6.87 -6.59 24.31
N GLY A 174 6.87 -6.29 25.60
CA GLY A 174 7.37 -7.13 26.68
C GLY A 174 6.30 -7.29 27.75
#